data_AF-A0A3A6JBK8-F1
#
_entry.id   AF-A0A3A6JBK8-F1
#
_cell.length_a   1.000
_cell.length_b   1.000
_cell.length_c   1.000
_cell.angle_alpha   90.00
_cell.angle_beta   90.00
_cell.angle_gamma   90.00
#
_symmetry.space_group_name_H-M   'P 1'
#
loop_
_entity.id
_entity.type
_entity.pdbx_description
1 polymer ?
#
loop_
_entity_poly.entity_id
_entity_poly.type
_entity_poly.pdbx_seq_one_letter_code
_entity_poly.pdbx_strand_id
1 'polypeptide(L)' 'MNEELKPCPFCGGKAEMNYERIPGEDKGFWAQIICNNCHGRSGGTWAGSYNAAERKEIKAWNRRVNDEW' A
#
# COMPACT_ATOMS: atom_id res chain seq x y z
N MET A 1 -5.17 7.48 -13.66
CA MET A 1 -4.95 8.41 -12.53
C MET A 1 -3.99 7.76 -11.56
N ASN A 2 -2.94 8.46 -11.12
CA ASN A 2 -2.19 8.04 -9.94
C ASN A 2 -3.01 8.49 -8.74
N GLU A 3 -3.65 7.56 -8.04
CA GLU A 3 -4.37 7.87 -6.80
C GLU A 3 -3.36 8.28 -5.73
N GLU A 4 -3.65 9.35 -4.99
CA GLU A 4 -2.84 9.74 -3.84
C GLU A 4 -3.13 8.82 -2.65
N LEU A 5 -2.11 8.57 -1.82
CA LEU A 5 -2.25 7.74 -0.63
C LEU A 5 -3.07 8.47 0.44
N LYS A 6 -4.26 7.94 0.78
CA LYS A 6 -5.10 8.49 1.86
C LYS A 6 -4.47 8.20 3.25
N PRO A 7 -4.78 9.02 4.27
CA PRO A 7 -4.41 8.74 5.66
C PRO A 7 -4.93 7.40 6.17
N CYS A 8 -4.37 6.97 7.30
CA CYS A 8 -4.74 5.72 7.96
C CYS A 8 -6.25 5.66 8.26
N PRO A 9 -6.97 4.62 7.81
CA PRO A 9 -8.41 4.49 8.04
C PRO A 9 -8.78 4.28 9.51
N PHE A 10 -7.83 3.88 10.36
CA PHE A 10 -8.08 3.53 11.75
C PHE A 10 -7.84 4.69 12.72
N CYS A 11 -6.84 5.52 12.46
CA CYS A 11 -6.42 6.59 13.39
C CYS A 11 -6.27 7.97 12.74
N GLY A 12 -6.47 8.09 11.41
CA GLY A 12 -6.26 9.33 10.66
C GLY A 12 -4.81 9.75 10.49
N GLY A 13 -3.85 9.00 11.05
CA GLY A 13 -2.41 9.32 10.97
C GLY A 13 -1.81 9.15 9.58
N LYS A 14 -0.62 9.72 9.38
CA LYS A 14 0.14 9.59 8.13
C LYS A 14 0.45 8.11 7.85
N ALA A 15 0.22 7.71 6.60
CA ALA A 15 0.60 6.41 6.06
C ALA A 15 1.69 6.61 5.02
N GLU A 16 2.62 5.65 4.94
CA GLU A 16 3.75 5.69 4.01
C GLU A 16 3.91 4.34 3.31
N MET A 17 4.47 4.40 2.09
CA MET A 17 4.78 3.21 1.31
C MET A 17 6.13 2.65 1.73
N ASN A 18 6.17 1.37 2.04
CA ASN A 18 7.38 0.59 2.24
C ASN A 18 7.60 -0.32 1.02
N TYR A 19 8.82 -0.32 0.50
CA TYR A 19 9.23 -1.11 -0.65
C TYR A 19 10.25 -2.14 -0.22
N GLU A 20 10.03 -3.40 -0.59
CA GLU A 20 11.02 -4.44 -0.39
C GLU A 20 11.31 -5.15 -1.72
N ARG A 21 12.59 -5.40 -1.94
CA ARG A 21 13.06 -6.33 -2.95
C ARG A 21 13.71 -7.47 -2.21
N ILE A 22 13.08 -8.64 -2.19
CA ILE A 22 13.65 -9.83 -1.57
C ILE A 22 14.67 -10.43 -2.55
N PRO A 23 15.98 -10.38 -2.24
CA PRO A 23 16.99 -10.94 -3.14
C PRO A 23 16.80 -12.45 -3.27
N GLY A 24 16.75 -12.96 -4.50
CA GLY A 24 16.59 -14.39 -4.78
C GLY A 24 15.15 -14.89 -4.93
N GLU A 25 14.14 -14.03 -4.79
CA GLU A 25 12.77 -14.34 -5.21
C GLU A 25 12.47 -13.76 -6.60
N ASP A 26 11.98 -14.62 -7.51
CA ASP A 26 11.44 -14.20 -8.82
C ASP A 26 10.05 -13.55 -8.73
N LYS A 27 9.56 -13.27 -7.50
CA LYS A 27 8.21 -12.74 -7.25
C LYS A 27 8.04 -11.26 -7.59
N GLY A 28 9.12 -10.58 -7.99
CA GLY A 28 9.11 -9.20 -8.45
C GLY A 28 9.36 -8.21 -7.32
N PHE A 29 8.54 -7.16 -7.25
CA PHE A 29 8.67 -6.05 -6.31
C PHE A 29 7.52 -6.07 -5.31
N TRP A 30 7.86 -5.95 -4.02
CA TRP A 30 6.90 -5.90 -2.93
C TRP A 30 6.63 -4.44 -2.52
N ALA A 31 5.36 -4.13 -2.27
CA ALA A 31 4.92 -2.87 -1.68
C ALA A 31 3.97 -3.15 -0.50
N GLN A 32 4.14 -2.42 0.59
CA GLN A 32 3.25 -2.46 1.75
C GLN A 32 3.09 -1.04 2.31
N ILE A 33 1.85 -0.64 2.59
CA ILE A 33 1.57 0.60 3.31
C ILE A 33 1.55 0.37 4.83
N ILE A 34 2.22 1.27 5.57
CA ILE A 34 2.32 1.26 7.03
C ILE A 34 1.91 2.64 7.57
N CYS A 35 1.10 2.67 8.63
CA CYS A 35 0.83 3.90 9.37
C CYS A 35 1.94 4.19 10.40
N ASN A 36 2.46 5.42 10.41
CA ASN A 36 3.53 5.80 11.34
C ASN A 36 3.04 6.06 12.77
N ASN A 37 1.73 6.22 12.97
CA ASN A 37 1.14 6.51 14.28
C ASN A 37 0.66 5.25 15.00
N CYS A 38 -0.22 4.47 14.36
CA CYS A 38 -0.79 3.27 14.99
C CYS A 38 -0.16 1.97 14.51
N HIS A 39 0.84 2.03 13.62
CA HIS A 39 1.50 0.87 13.02
C HIS A 39 0.58 -0.12 12.31
N GLY A 40 -0.64 0.30 11.98
CA GLY A 40 -1.56 -0.47 11.14
C GLY A 40 -0.92 -0.69 9.77
N ARG A 41 -0.98 -1.93 9.28
CA ARG A 41 -0.34 -2.34 8.03
C ARG A 41 -1.37 -2.91 7.08
N SER A 42 -1.12 -2.67 5.82
CA SER A 42 -1.77 -3.40 4.73
C SER A 42 -1.21 -4.83 4.61
N GLY A 43 -1.93 -5.67 3.86
CA GLY A 43 -1.47 -7.02 3.54
C GLY A 43 -0.22 -7.03 2.65
N GLY A 44 0.03 -5.95 1.89
CA GLY A 44 1.09 -5.84 0.91
C GLY A 44 0.80 -6.59 -0.39
N THR A 45 1.52 -6.25 -1.45
CA THR A 45 1.32 -6.83 -2.78
C THR A 45 2.61 -6.98 -3.57
N TRP A 46 2.63 -8.02 -4.40
CA TRP A 46 3.69 -8.27 -5.39
C TRP A 46 3.27 -7.78 -6.78
N ALA A 47 4.22 -7.19 -7.52
CA ALA A 47 4.06 -6.91 -8.94
C ALA A 47 5.38 -6.91 -9.70
N GLY A 48 5.30 -6.93 -11.04
CA GLY A 48 6.47 -6.90 -11.92
C GLY A 48 7.25 -5.57 -11.95
N SER A 49 6.81 -4.53 -11.23
CA SER A 49 7.53 -3.27 -11.04
C SER A 49 7.08 -2.54 -9.77
N TYR A 50 7.92 -1.66 -9.22
CA TYR A 50 7.56 -0.81 -8.08
C TYR A 50 6.29 -0.02 -8.34
N ASN A 51 6.18 0.65 -9.50
CA ASN A 51 4.98 1.43 -9.86
C ASN A 51 3.71 0.56 -9.93
N ALA A 52 3.82 -0.70 -10.36
CA ALA A 52 2.67 -1.60 -10.41
C ALA A 52 2.25 -2.07 -9.01
N ALA A 53 3.21 -2.34 -8.12
CA ALA A 53 2.94 -2.71 -6.74
C ALA A 53 2.35 -1.53 -5.95
N GLU A 54 2.96 -0.34 -6.08
CA GLU A 54 2.51 0.91 -5.45
C GLU A 54 1.04 1.20 -5.76
N ARG A 55 0.67 1.25 -7.05
CA ARG A 55 -0.72 1.57 -7.45
C ARG A 55 -1.73 0.56 -6.92
N LYS A 56 -1.40 -0.74 -6.93
CA LYS A 56 -2.27 -1.78 -6.38
C LYS A 56 -2.46 -1.59 -4.88
N GLU A 57 -1.37 -1.32 -4.17
CA GLU A 57 -1.37 -1.16 -2.72
C GLU A 57 -2.12 0.10 -2.28
N ILE A 58 -1.90 1.23 -2.96
CA ILE A 58 -2.64 2.48 -2.73
C ILE A 58 -4.13 2.25 -2.94
N LYS A 59 -4.53 1.61 -4.04
CA LYS A 59 -5.94 1.34 -4.33
C LYS A 59 -6.59 0.48 -3.24
N ALA A 60 -5.89 -0.59 -2.81
CA ALA A 60 -6.37 -1.46 -1.74
C ALA A 60 -6.48 -0.71 -0.41
N TRP A 61 -5.46 0.07 -0.05
CA TRP A 61 -5.44 0.87 1.17
C TRP A 61 -6.46 1.98 1.17
N ASN A 62 -6.79 2.56 0.03
CA ASN A 62 -7.73 3.68 -0.09
C ASN A 62 -9.20 3.26 -0.07
N ARG A 63 -9.49 1.95 -0.25
CA ARG A 63 -10.86 1.42 -0.22
C ARG A 63 -11.49 1.60 1.15
N ARG A 64 -12.63 2.30 1.24
CA ARG A 64 -13.40 2.50 2.48
C ARG A 64 -14.75 1.78 2.38
N VAL A 65 -15.37 1.51 3.52
CA VAL A 65 -16.66 0.79 3.61
C VAL A 65 -17.80 1.54 2.92
N ASN A 66 -17.72 2.87 2.87
CA ASN A 66 -18.76 3.73 2.28
C ASN A 66 -18.42 4.21 0.86
N ASP A 67 -17.34 3.71 0.26
CA ASP A 67 -17.02 3.97 -1.15
C ASP A 67 -17.82 2.98 -2.02
N GLU A 68 -19.15 3.15 -2.08
CA GLU A 68 -20.04 2.36 -2.95
C GLU A 68 -20.50 3.17 -4.18
N TRP A 69 -20.18 2.61 -5.36
CA TRP A 69 -20.58 2.84 -6.76
C TRP A 69 -20.46 4.25 -7.38
#